data_AF-H0ESY6-F1
#
_entry.id   AF-H0ESY6-F1
#
_cell.length_a   1.000
_cell.length_b   1.000
_cell.length_c   1.000
_cell.angle_alpha   90.00
_cell.angle_beta   90.00
_cell.angle_gamma   90.00
#
_symmetry.space_group_name_H-M   'P 1'
#
loop_
_entity.id
_entity.type
_entity.pdbx_description
1 polymer ?
#
loop_
_entity_poly.entity_id
_entity_poly.type
_entity_poly.pdbx_seq_one_letter_code
_entity_poly.pdbx_strand_id
1 'polypeptide(L)'
;MAANAYVDVPDTGDWKDVNGGFNRTDDKGFGWDGTGLRGYLYGDETNSVIVIGLKGTTLAIWDGDGTTTNDKENDNLFFSCCCGQQGSAFYRQVCDCAVGTYTCNLTCLRRSLRKENRYYAAARHLYNNVTALYPDAEVWMSGHSLGGAVSAMIGLTYGIPVLTFEAVPDALPANRLGLPVPPGVDPDRPGQRDFTGTCNGATASCSYAGYALESACHSGRECMYDVVKDNGTRVSILTHKINWVIPNVIKQYDKLNYIFVIQHNEDEHPNSDLQDSWMVGLPG
;
A
#
# COMPACT_ATOMS: atom_id res chain seq x y z
N MET A 1 -7.99 -2.28 12.92
CA MET A 1 -7.16 -1.05 12.87
C MET A 1 -7.13 -0.46 11.47
N ALA A 2 -6.51 -1.10 10.47
CA ALA A 2 -6.43 -0.54 9.10
C ALA A 2 -7.80 -0.22 8.46
N ALA A 3 -8.83 -1.04 8.71
CA ALA A 3 -10.19 -0.78 8.23
C ALA A 3 -10.83 0.46 8.85
N ASN A 4 -10.61 0.69 10.15
CA ASN A 4 -11.20 1.81 10.89
C ASN A 4 -10.62 3.15 10.44
N ALA A 5 -9.44 3.18 9.81
CA ALA A 5 -8.86 4.40 9.26
C ALA A 5 -9.71 5.02 8.13
N TYR A 6 -10.71 4.30 7.60
CA TYR A 6 -11.66 4.80 6.60
C TYR A 6 -12.96 5.39 7.20
N VAL A 7 -13.12 5.37 8.52
CA VAL A 7 -14.34 5.82 9.20
C VAL A 7 -14.02 7.05 10.03
N ASP A 8 -14.63 8.19 9.70
CA ASP A 8 -14.37 9.51 10.33
C ASP A 8 -14.85 9.60 11.78
N VAL A 9 -16.02 9.03 12.06
CA VAL A 9 -16.60 9.05 13.41
C VAL A 9 -16.53 7.63 13.99
N PRO A 10 -15.74 7.40 15.05
CA PRO A 10 -15.67 6.09 15.69
C PRO A 10 -17.04 5.56 16.10
N ASP A 11 -17.15 4.23 16.14
CA ASP A 11 -18.37 3.50 16.54
C ASP A 11 -19.58 3.77 15.63
N THR A 12 -19.36 4.30 14.43
CA THR A 12 -20.39 4.48 13.40
C THR A 12 -20.13 3.63 12.15
N GLY A 13 -21.21 3.31 11.42
CA GLY A 13 -21.14 2.67 10.11
C GLY A 13 -20.28 1.41 10.09
N ASP A 14 -19.16 1.49 9.37
CA ASP A 14 -18.25 0.37 9.14
C ASP A 14 -17.21 0.14 10.24
N TRP A 15 -17.21 0.95 11.31
CA TRP A 15 -16.27 0.82 12.42
C TRP A 15 -16.26 -0.60 12.99
N LYS A 16 -15.06 -1.15 13.20
CA LYS A 16 -14.86 -2.51 13.71
C LYS A 16 -14.28 -2.47 15.11
N ASP A 17 -14.76 -3.38 15.96
CA ASP A 17 -14.06 -3.72 17.19
C ASP A 17 -12.70 -4.33 16.85
N VAL A 18 -11.66 -3.82 17.49
CA VAL A 18 -10.27 -4.15 17.23
C VAL A 18 -9.86 -5.43 17.97
N ASN A 19 -10.56 -5.77 19.06
CA ASN A 19 -10.27 -6.90 19.95
C ASN A 19 -8.80 -6.93 20.44
N GLY A 20 -8.43 -7.97 21.20
CA GLY A 20 -7.03 -8.27 21.53
C GLY A 20 -6.36 -7.30 22.52
N GLY A 21 -7.14 -6.59 23.33
CA GLY A 21 -6.61 -5.67 24.36
C GLY A 21 -6.16 -4.30 23.83
N PHE A 22 -6.36 -4.02 22.53
CA PHE A 22 -6.05 -2.72 21.95
C PHE A 22 -7.27 -1.80 21.94
N ASN A 23 -7.05 -0.56 22.34
CA ASN A 23 -8.04 0.51 22.31
C ASN A 23 -7.52 1.71 21.53
N ARG A 24 -8.41 2.47 20.89
CA ARG A 24 -8.02 3.76 20.29
C ARG A 24 -7.57 4.72 21.39
N THR A 25 -6.54 5.52 21.13
CA THR A 25 -6.01 6.46 22.13
C THR A 25 -6.88 7.72 22.27
N ASP A 26 -7.68 8.03 21.25
CA ASP A 26 -8.55 9.21 21.16
C ASP A 26 -9.66 8.97 20.12
N ASP A 27 -10.78 9.68 20.27
CA ASP A 27 -11.96 9.60 19.40
C ASP A 27 -11.81 10.45 18.12
N LYS A 28 -10.95 11.46 18.13
CA LYS A 28 -10.75 12.37 16.98
C LYS A 28 -9.85 11.76 15.91
N GLY A 29 -8.88 10.93 16.28
CA GLY A 29 -7.85 10.45 15.37
C GLY A 29 -6.97 11.59 14.84
N PHE A 30 -6.36 11.40 13.66
CA PHE A 30 -5.54 12.43 13.02
C PHE A 30 -6.02 12.74 11.60
N GLY A 31 -5.86 14.01 11.19
CA GLY A 31 -6.02 14.47 9.81
C GLY A 31 -7.45 14.62 9.26
N TRP A 32 -8.47 14.29 10.04
CA TRP A 32 -9.88 14.36 9.62
C TRP A 32 -10.34 15.79 9.29
N ASP A 33 -9.83 16.80 10.00
CA ASP A 33 -10.10 18.22 9.74
C ASP A 33 -9.41 18.78 8.48
N GLY A 34 -8.62 17.97 7.77
CA GLY A 34 -7.81 18.40 6.64
C GLY A 34 -7.79 17.41 5.49
N THR A 35 -6.89 17.66 4.54
CA THR A 35 -6.71 16.85 3.32
C THR A 35 -5.43 16.02 3.34
N GLY A 36 -4.77 15.91 4.50
CA GLY A 36 -3.55 15.14 4.71
C GLY A 36 -3.83 13.66 5.03
N LEU A 37 -2.82 13.00 5.59
CA LEU A 37 -2.96 11.63 6.10
C LEU A 37 -4.02 11.55 7.18
N ARG A 38 -4.81 10.47 7.16
CA ARG A 38 -5.86 10.21 8.14
C ARG A 38 -5.72 8.86 8.80
N GLY A 39 -6.30 8.73 9.97
CA GLY A 39 -6.32 7.47 10.69
C GLY A 39 -6.43 7.63 12.19
N TYR A 40 -6.03 6.57 12.90
CA TYR A 40 -6.13 6.47 14.35
C TYR A 40 -4.88 5.81 14.94
N LEU A 41 -4.64 6.10 16.21
CA LEU A 41 -3.65 5.42 17.02
C LEU A 41 -4.37 4.42 17.93
N TYR A 42 -3.78 3.24 18.11
CA TYR A 42 -4.27 2.20 19.01
C TYR A 42 -3.19 1.83 20.00
N GLY A 43 -3.48 1.83 21.29
CA GLY A 43 -2.59 1.36 22.34
C GLY A 43 -3.11 0.06 22.96
N ASP A 44 -2.19 -0.81 23.36
CA ASP A 44 -2.53 -1.92 24.26
C ASP A 44 -2.89 -1.38 25.67
N GLU A 45 -3.31 -2.27 26.57
CA GLU A 45 -3.74 -1.90 27.93
C GLU A 45 -2.69 -1.09 28.72
N THR A 46 -1.40 -1.27 28.40
CA THR A 46 -0.29 -0.59 29.08
C THR A 46 0.34 0.54 28.27
N ASN A 47 -0.12 0.79 27.03
CA ASN A 47 0.54 1.63 26.04
C ASN A 47 2.03 1.27 25.82
N SER A 48 2.38 0.00 26.03
CA SER A 48 3.69 -0.55 25.68
C SER A 48 3.84 -0.77 24.17
N VAL A 49 2.72 -0.92 23.45
CA VAL A 49 2.67 -1.03 22.00
C VAL A 49 1.66 -0.03 21.44
N ILE A 50 2.11 0.83 20.53
CA ILE A 50 1.26 1.78 19.82
C ILE A 50 1.22 1.41 18.34
N VAL A 51 0.02 1.15 17.80
CA VAL A 51 -0.20 0.89 16.39
C VAL A 51 -0.80 2.11 15.70
N ILE A 52 -0.11 2.61 14.68
CA ILE A 52 -0.60 3.68 13.81
C ILE A 52 -1.39 3.03 12.65
N GLY A 53 -2.71 3.18 12.66
CA GLY A 53 -3.58 2.74 11.57
C GLY A 53 -3.77 3.85 10.53
N LEU A 54 -3.17 3.70 9.35
CA LEU A 54 -3.13 4.72 8.30
C LEU A 54 -4.15 4.45 7.18
N LYS A 55 -4.97 5.46 6.86
CA LYS A 55 -5.94 5.43 5.78
C LYS A 55 -5.22 5.35 4.42
N GLY A 56 -5.77 4.55 3.51
CA GLY A 56 -5.38 4.60 2.09
C GLY A 56 -6.29 5.51 1.27
N THR A 57 -6.51 5.13 0.02
CA THR A 57 -7.23 6.00 -0.93
C THR A 57 -8.74 5.91 -0.80
N THR A 58 -9.42 7.06 -0.81
CA THR A 58 -10.86 7.11 -1.06
C THR A 58 -11.13 7.18 -2.56
N LEU A 59 -11.98 6.29 -3.07
CA LEU A 59 -12.40 6.33 -4.47
C LEU A 59 -13.43 7.45 -4.66
N ALA A 60 -13.06 8.45 -5.47
CA ALA A 60 -13.89 9.64 -5.80
C ALA A 60 -15.36 9.34 -6.14
N ILE A 61 -15.62 8.17 -6.71
CA ILE A 61 -16.90 7.78 -7.28
C ILE A 61 -17.91 7.31 -6.20
N TRP A 62 -17.45 7.10 -4.95
CA TRP A 62 -18.27 6.44 -3.93
C TRP A 62 -18.49 7.26 -2.65
N ASP A 63 -17.53 8.09 -2.23
CA ASP A 63 -17.54 8.65 -0.87
C ASP A 63 -17.48 10.18 -0.77
N GLY A 64 -17.36 10.92 -1.87
CA GLY A 64 -17.35 12.39 -1.84
C GLY A 64 -16.29 13.02 -0.90
N ASP A 65 -15.33 12.22 -0.45
CA ASP A 65 -14.45 12.53 0.67
C ASP A 65 -13.35 13.51 0.24
N GLY A 66 -13.13 14.55 1.04
CA GLY A 66 -12.26 15.70 0.76
C GLY A 66 -10.77 15.39 0.58
N THR A 67 -10.32 14.14 0.78
CA THR A 67 -8.92 13.70 0.54
C THR A 67 -8.68 13.12 -0.85
N THR A 68 -9.74 12.81 -1.60
CA THR A 68 -9.70 12.09 -2.89
C THR A 68 -8.64 12.63 -3.87
N THR A 69 -8.44 13.95 -3.92
CA THR A 69 -7.45 14.58 -4.82
C THR A 69 -6.02 14.30 -4.38
N ASN A 70 -5.71 14.42 -3.08
CA ASN A 70 -4.37 14.18 -2.55
C ASN A 70 -4.02 12.70 -2.55
N ASP A 71 -5.00 11.83 -2.30
CA ASP A 71 -4.82 10.38 -2.41
C ASP A 71 -4.39 10.02 -3.84
N LYS A 72 -5.15 10.46 -4.85
CA LYS A 72 -4.82 10.26 -6.28
C LYS A 72 -3.48 10.84 -6.68
N GLU A 73 -3.13 12.03 -6.15
CA GLU A 73 -1.83 12.63 -6.44
C GLU A 73 -0.67 11.82 -5.89
N ASN A 74 -0.81 11.28 -4.67
CA ASN A 74 0.23 10.46 -4.06
C ASN A 74 0.28 9.06 -4.70
N ASP A 75 -0.85 8.45 -5.04
CA ASP A 75 -0.90 7.19 -5.79
C ASP A 75 -0.12 7.32 -7.11
N ASN A 76 -0.47 8.32 -7.92
CA ASN A 76 0.22 8.53 -9.19
C ASN A 76 1.68 8.97 -8.99
N LEU A 77 2.04 9.61 -7.87
CA LEU A 77 3.43 10.00 -7.60
C LEU A 77 4.29 8.78 -7.21
N PHE A 78 3.74 7.88 -6.40
CA PHE A 78 4.47 6.73 -5.89
C PHE A 78 4.59 5.62 -6.92
N PHE A 79 3.49 5.28 -7.59
CA PHE A 79 3.37 3.99 -8.27
C PHE A 79 3.47 4.08 -9.79
N SER A 80 3.42 5.28 -10.38
CA SER A 80 3.52 5.42 -11.83
C SER A 80 4.96 5.53 -12.35
N CYS A 81 5.11 5.19 -13.62
CA CYS A 81 6.22 5.60 -14.46
C CYS A 81 6.12 7.10 -14.71
N CYS A 82 7.17 7.84 -14.35
CA CYS A 82 7.28 9.26 -14.67
C CYS A 82 6.11 10.14 -14.20
N CYS A 83 5.57 9.90 -13.00
CA CYS A 83 4.49 10.71 -12.42
C CYS A 83 3.21 10.76 -13.28
N GLY A 84 2.94 9.70 -14.04
CA GLY A 84 1.77 9.58 -14.92
C GLY A 84 1.89 10.37 -16.23
N GLN A 85 3.04 11.00 -16.51
CA GLN A 85 3.23 11.88 -17.68
C GLN A 85 3.31 11.14 -19.02
N GLN A 86 3.57 9.82 -19.00
CA GLN A 86 3.83 9.02 -20.21
C GLN A 86 2.93 7.78 -20.32
N GLY A 87 1.87 7.73 -19.53
CA GLY A 87 0.92 6.62 -19.51
C GLY A 87 -0.40 6.95 -20.21
N SER A 88 -1.48 6.33 -19.75
CA SER A 88 -2.84 6.58 -20.26
C SER A 88 -3.21 8.06 -20.24
N ALA A 89 -3.96 8.53 -21.25
CA ALA A 89 -4.48 9.90 -21.32
C ALA A 89 -5.41 10.26 -20.15
N PHE A 90 -5.90 9.26 -19.41
CA PHE A 90 -6.73 9.44 -18.22
C PHE A 90 -5.93 9.58 -16.92
N TYR A 91 -4.61 9.39 -16.95
CA TYR A 91 -3.76 9.57 -15.78
C TYR A 91 -3.60 11.05 -15.44
N ARG A 92 -3.74 11.36 -14.15
CA ARG A 92 -3.39 12.69 -13.63
C ARG A 92 -1.87 12.78 -13.54
N GLN A 93 -1.27 13.70 -14.30
CA GLN A 93 0.14 14.05 -14.17
C GLN A 93 0.37 14.78 -12.82
N VAL A 94 1.37 14.34 -12.06
CA VAL A 94 1.62 14.87 -10.70
C VAL A 94 3.01 15.48 -10.50
N CYS A 95 3.88 15.35 -11.50
CA CYS A 95 5.16 16.04 -11.59
C CYS A 95 5.61 16.16 -13.05
N ASP A 96 6.60 17.00 -13.32
CA ASP A 96 7.19 17.21 -14.66
C ASP A 96 8.66 16.77 -14.65
N CYS A 97 8.88 15.46 -14.48
CA CYS A 97 10.21 14.87 -14.36
C CYS A 97 10.58 13.99 -15.57
N ALA A 98 9.70 13.87 -16.57
CA ALA A 98 10.01 13.20 -17.83
C ALA A 98 11.08 13.98 -18.61
N VAL A 99 12.06 13.25 -19.16
CA VAL A 99 13.11 13.84 -20.01
C VAL A 99 13.20 13.19 -21.39
N GLY A 100 12.42 12.15 -21.63
CA GLY A 100 12.30 11.42 -22.89
C GLY A 100 11.32 10.27 -22.75
N THR A 101 11.06 9.54 -23.85
CA THR A 101 10.14 8.39 -23.85
C THR A 101 10.63 7.32 -22.86
N TYR A 102 9.74 6.90 -21.98
CA TYR A 102 9.96 6.02 -20.83
C TYR A 102 11.16 6.39 -19.94
N THR A 103 11.59 7.66 -19.99
CA THR A 103 12.81 8.12 -19.31
C THR A 103 12.52 9.30 -18.38
N CYS A 104 13.01 9.18 -17.14
CA CYS A 104 12.79 10.18 -16.09
C CYS A 104 14.05 10.63 -15.38
N ASN A 105 14.07 11.89 -14.96
CA ASN A 105 15.10 12.43 -14.10
C ASN A 105 14.88 11.97 -12.65
N LEU A 106 15.74 11.06 -12.17
CA LEU A 106 15.63 10.48 -10.84
C LEU A 106 15.80 11.52 -9.71
N THR A 107 16.66 12.52 -9.90
CA THR A 107 16.84 13.62 -8.94
C THR A 107 15.55 14.44 -8.80
N CYS A 108 14.88 14.71 -9.92
CA CYS A 108 13.58 15.39 -9.92
C CYS A 108 12.50 14.56 -9.23
N LEU A 109 12.43 13.25 -9.51
CA LEU A 109 11.47 12.33 -8.88
C LEU A 109 11.69 12.26 -7.36
N ARG A 110 12.93 12.06 -6.92
CA ARG A 110 13.34 12.07 -5.51
C ARG A 110 12.89 13.33 -4.78
N ARG A 111 13.13 14.49 -5.38
CA ARG A 111 12.71 15.78 -4.82
C ARG A 111 11.19 15.87 -4.74
N SER A 112 10.48 15.40 -5.76
CA SER A 112 9.00 15.42 -5.79
C SER A 112 8.39 14.52 -4.73
N LEU A 113 8.95 13.33 -4.50
CA LEU A 113 8.54 12.37 -3.48
C LEU A 113 8.74 12.88 -2.04
N ARG A 114 9.73 13.75 -1.82
CA ARG A 114 10.11 14.29 -0.50
C ARG A 114 9.48 15.65 -0.17
N LYS A 115 8.64 16.22 -1.04
CA LYS A 115 7.97 17.49 -0.74
C LYS A 115 7.09 17.35 0.51
N GLU A 116 7.05 18.38 1.35
CA GLU A 116 6.34 18.35 2.64
C GLU A 116 4.84 18.07 2.50
N ASN A 117 4.23 18.48 1.39
CA ASN A 117 2.83 18.22 1.08
C ASN A 117 2.55 16.82 0.52
N ARG A 118 3.51 15.88 0.62
CA ARG A 118 3.36 14.49 0.16
C ARG A 118 3.29 13.53 1.34
N TYR A 119 2.61 12.42 1.12
CA TYR A 119 2.25 11.48 2.19
C TYR A 119 3.47 10.83 2.84
N TYR A 120 4.57 10.61 2.10
CA TYR A 120 5.81 10.12 2.70
C TYR A 120 6.38 11.10 3.72
N ALA A 121 6.45 12.40 3.40
CA ALA A 121 6.93 13.42 4.33
C ALA A 121 5.98 13.56 5.53
N ALA A 122 4.67 13.65 5.28
CA ALA A 122 3.67 13.74 6.34
C ALA A 122 3.72 12.54 7.30
N ALA A 123 3.93 11.32 6.79
CA ALA A 123 4.00 10.11 7.60
C ALA A 123 5.26 10.07 8.47
N ARG A 124 6.40 10.60 8.00
CA ARG A 124 7.60 10.77 8.84
C ARG A 124 7.35 11.73 9.99
N HIS A 125 6.66 12.84 9.74
CA HIS A 125 6.28 13.78 10.80
C HIS A 125 5.32 13.14 11.81
N LEU A 126 4.31 12.41 11.32
CA LEU A 126 3.38 11.68 12.17
C LEU A 126 4.13 10.68 13.07
N TYR A 127 5.00 9.84 12.49
CA TYR A 127 5.77 8.85 13.24
C TYR A 127 6.65 9.51 14.31
N ASN A 128 7.42 10.54 13.94
CA ASN A 128 8.26 11.27 14.89
C ASN A 128 7.43 11.88 16.05
N ASN A 129 6.24 12.42 15.77
CA ASN A 129 5.36 12.96 16.80
C ASN A 129 4.83 11.86 17.72
N VAL A 130 4.43 10.71 17.17
CA VAL A 130 3.95 9.57 17.97
C VAL A 130 5.06 9.04 18.87
N THR A 131 6.29 8.87 18.37
CA THR A 131 7.43 8.43 19.19
C THR A 131 7.81 9.45 20.27
N ALA A 132 7.55 10.74 20.05
CA ALA A 132 7.76 11.77 21.07
C ALA A 132 6.68 11.73 22.16
N LEU A 133 5.45 11.35 21.82
CA LEU A 133 4.34 11.20 22.76
C LEU A 133 4.42 9.89 23.57
N TYR A 134 4.95 8.83 22.96
CA TYR A 134 5.09 7.50 23.56
C TYR A 134 6.56 7.04 23.50
N PRO A 135 7.46 7.66 24.29
CA PRO A 135 8.90 7.44 24.17
C PRO A 135 9.34 6.03 24.55
N ASP A 136 8.57 5.34 25.39
CA ASP A 136 8.88 4.00 25.90
C ASP A 136 8.10 2.88 25.19
N ALA A 137 7.26 3.23 24.20
CA ALA A 137 6.42 2.27 23.50
C ALA A 137 7.08 1.74 22.22
N GLU A 138 6.77 0.49 21.88
CA GLU A 138 7.04 -0.05 20.56
C GLU A 138 5.99 0.46 19.56
N VAL A 139 6.43 1.20 18.53
CA VAL A 139 5.52 1.81 17.56
C VAL A 139 5.46 0.96 16.28
N TRP A 140 4.27 0.46 15.98
CA TRP A 140 3.96 -0.34 14.79
C TRP A 140 3.17 0.51 13.79
N MET A 141 3.26 0.15 12.51
CA MET A 141 2.37 0.72 11.49
C MET A 141 1.49 -0.33 10.83
N SER A 142 0.28 0.08 10.49
CA SER A 142 -0.64 -0.72 9.70
C SER A 142 -1.42 0.16 8.75
N GLY A 143 -1.80 -0.39 7.60
CA GLY A 143 -2.55 0.34 6.60
C GLY A 143 -3.02 -0.57 5.49
N HIS A 144 -3.91 -0.01 4.67
CA HIS A 144 -4.48 -0.68 3.51
C HIS A 144 -4.29 0.16 2.25
N SER A 145 -4.12 -0.49 1.08
CA SER A 145 -3.92 0.20 -0.21
C SER A 145 -2.77 1.21 -0.12
N LEU A 146 -2.98 2.48 -0.50
CA LEU A 146 -2.00 3.56 -0.35
C LEU A 146 -1.46 3.69 1.08
N GLY A 147 -2.31 3.55 2.09
CA GLY A 147 -1.91 3.63 3.50
C GLY A 147 -0.99 2.49 3.91
N GLY A 148 -1.14 1.33 3.27
CA GLY A 148 -0.24 0.19 3.41
C GLY A 148 1.14 0.49 2.84
N ALA A 149 1.20 0.96 1.60
CA ALA A 149 2.46 1.31 0.94
C ALA A 149 3.23 2.42 1.68
N VAL A 150 2.54 3.46 2.17
CA VAL A 150 3.16 4.52 2.98
C VAL A 150 3.67 3.96 4.29
N SER A 151 2.91 3.09 4.97
CA SER A 151 3.34 2.42 6.19
C SER A 151 4.60 1.58 5.97
N ALA A 152 4.66 0.82 4.87
CA ALA A 152 5.83 0.01 4.52
C ALA A 152 7.09 0.87 4.29
N MET A 153 6.97 1.99 3.56
CA MET A 153 8.07 2.93 3.38
C MET A 153 8.58 3.56 4.69
N ILE A 154 7.69 3.82 5.66
CA ILE A 154 8.09 4.30 6.99
C ILE A 154 8.74 3.17 7.80
N GLY A 155 8.24 1.94 7.66
CA GLY A 155 8.89 0.70 8.13
C GLY A 155 10.35 0.63 7.72
N LEU A 156 10.63 0.76 6.43
CA LEU A 156 12.00 0.79 5.90
C LEU A 156 12.81 1.98 6.40
N THR A 157 12.17 3.15 6.57
CA THR A 157 12.86 4.39 6.99
C THR A 157 13.39 4.29 8.41
N TYR A 158 12.63 3.69 9.33
CA TYR A 158 12.95 3.67 10.77
C TYR A 158 13.25 2.27 11.33
N GLY A 159 13.13 1.21 10.52
CA GLY A 159 13.37 -0.17 10.96
C GLY A 159 12.31 -0.70 11.92
N ILE A 160 11.04 -0.32 11.70
CA ILE A 160 9.92 -0.66 12.59
C ILE A 160 9.03 -1.78 12.03
N PRO A 161 8.30 -2.50 12.90
CA PRO A 161 7.31 -3.49 12.47
C PRO A 161 6.14 -2.87 11.72
N VAL A 162 5.76 -3.50 10.61
CA VAL A 162 4.68 -3.05 9.74
C VAL A 162 3.84 -4.25 9.28
N LEU A 163 2.52 -4.14 9.41
CA LEU A 163 1.56 -5.13 8.88
C LEU A 163 0.50 -4.44 8.03
N THR A 164 0.47 -4.76 6.74
CA THR A 164 -0.39 -4.08 5.76
C THR A 164 -1.27 -5.05 5.00
N PHE A 165 -2.39 -4.55 4.51
CA PHE A 165 -3.41 -5.34 3.82
C PHE A 165 -3.61 -4.78 2.41
N GLU A 166 -3.50 -5.61 1.39
CA GLU A 166 -3.65 -5.22 -0.02
C GLU A 166 -2.94 -3.88 -0.31
N ALA A 167 -1.71 -3.75 0.19
CA ALA A 167 -0.90 -2.57 -0.05
C ALA A 167 -0.66 -2.45 -1.55
N VAL A 168 -0.46 -1.23 -2.04
CA VAL A 168 0.05 -1.06 -3.41
C VAL A 168 1.55 -1.40 -3.42
N PRO A 169 2.07 -2.12 -4.43
CA PRO A 169 3.49 -2.44 -4.51
C PRO A 169 4.41 -1.23 -4.34
N ASP A 170 5.27 -1.27 -3.32
CA ASP A 170 5.98 -0.09 -2.80
C ASP A 170 7.50 -0.12 -3.04
N ALA A 171 8.04 -1.17 -3.67
CA ALA A 171 9.49 -1.26 -3.93
C ALA A 171 9.99 -0.17 -4.89
N LEU A 172 9.19 0.20 -5.90
CA LEU A 172 9.54 1.27 -6.83
C LEU A 172 9.71 2.64 -6.14
N PRO A 173 8.72 3.15 -5.39
CA PRO A 173 8.90 4.40 -4.65
C PRO A 173 9.96 4.29 -3.54
N ALA A 174 10.12 3.13 -2.88
CA ALA A 174 11.19 2.92 -1.89
C ALA A 174 12.60 3.06 -2.51
N ASN A 175 12.83 2.41 -3.66
CA ASN A 175 14.09 2.52 -4.41
C ASN A 175 14.36 3.94 -4.90
N ARG A 176 13.31 4.63 -5.38
CA ARG A 176 13.41 6.04 -5.76
C ARG A 176 13.81 6.89 -4.57
N LEU A 177 13.21 6.70 -3.40
CA LEU A 177 13.53 7.41 -2.16
C LEU A 177 14.92 7.06 -1.59
N GLY A 178 15.53 5.94 -2.03
CA GLY A 178 16.79 5.44 -1.51
C GLY A 178 16.65 4.90 -0.09
N LEU A 179 15.52 4.24 0.21
CA LEU A 179 15.29 3.64 1.51
C LEU A 179 16.17 2.38 1.70
N PRO A 180 16.52 2.03 2.95
CA PRO A 180 17.25 0.81 3.24
C PRO A 180 16.51 -0.44 2.72
N VAL A 181 17.29 -1.44 2.33
CA VAL A 181 16.80 -2.73 1.86
C VAL A 181 16.82 -3.70 3.04
N PRO A 182 15.71 -4.40 3.34
CA PRO A 182 15.69 -5.37 4.43
C PRO A 182 16.70 -6.52 4.21
N PRO A 183 17.23 -7.13 5.29
CA PRO A 183 18.10 -8.31 5.18
C PRO A 183 17.40 -9.47 4.43
N GLY A 184 18.14 -10.19 3.60
CA GLY A 184 17.61 -11.32 2.82
C GLY A 184 16.90 -10.92 1.52
N VAL A 185 17.11 -9.70 1.05
CA VAL A 185 16.79 -9.26 -0.31
C VAL A 185 18.11 -9.02 -1.04
N ASP A 186 18.17 -9.39 -2.31
CA ASP A 186 19.31 -9.07 -3.17
C ASP A 186 19.52 -7.53 -3.20
N PRO A 187 20.65 -7.02 -2.68
CA PRO A 187 20.93 -5.58 -2.63
C PRO A 187 21.12 -4.96 -4.02
N ASP A 188 21.45 -5.76 -5.04
CA ASP A 188 21.55 -5.32 -6.44
C ASP A 188 20.19 -5.36 -7.14
N ARG A 189 19.21 -6.07 -6.56
CA ARG A 189 17.83 -6.16 -7.03
C ARG A 189 16.81 -5.94 -5.91
N PRO A 190 16.87 -4.80 -5.21
CA PRO A 190 16.12 -4.55 -3.98
C PRO A 190 14.59 -4.50 -4.14
N GLY A 191 14.11 -4.57 -5.39
CA GLY A 191 12.69 -4.62 -5.73
C GLY A 191 12.30 -5.76 -6.64
N GLN A 192 13.04 -6.88 -6.69
CA GLN A 192 12.56 -8.09 -7.38
C GLN A 192 11.91 -9.05 -6.38
N ARG A 193 10.57 -9.03 -6.35
CA ARG A 193 9.72 -10.10 -5.80
C ARG A 193 8.53 -10.27 -6.75
N ASP A 194 8.17 -11.51 -7.06
CA ASP A 194 7.07 -11.78 -8.00
C ASP A 194 5.76 -11.25 -7.44
N PHE A 195 5.09 -10.41 -8.22
CA PHE A 195 3.76 -9.89 -7.90
C PHE A 195 2.74 -10.37 -8.91
N THR A 196 1.54 -10.65 -8.41
CA THR A 196 0.45 -11.25 -9.20
C THR A 196 -0.75 -10.30 -9.41
N GLY A 197 -0.70 -9.05 -8.92
CA GLY A 197 -1.81 -8.10 -9.09
C GLY A 197 -1.83 -7.42 -10.47
N THR A 198 -3.04 -7.15 -10.98
CA THR A 198 -3.27 -6.77 -12.41
C THR A 198 -3.92 -5.38 -12.58
N CYS A 199 -3.65 -4.45 -11.66
CA CYS A 199 -4.26 -3.12 -11.60
C CYS A 199 -3.61 -2.08 -12.57
N ASN A 200 -2.92 -2.57 -13.63
CA ASN A 200 -2.08 -1.78 -14.55
C ASN A 200 -2.52 -1.85 -16.03
N GLY A 201 -3.47 -2.72 -16.37
CA GLY A 201 -3.96 -2.85 -17.74
C GLY A 201 -4.84 -1.67 -18.17
N ALA A 202 -4.88 -1.37 -19.47
CA ALA A 202 -5.77 -0.34 -20.03
C ALA A 202 -7.26 -0.61 -19.76
N THR A 203 -7.63 -1.86 -19.53
CA THR A 203 -8.98 -2.32 -19.18
C THR A 203 -9.20 -2.55 -17.68
N ALA A 204 -8.18 -2.32 -16.84
CA ALA A 204 -8.31 -2.48 -15.39
C ALA A 204 -9.22 -1.38 -14.81
N SER A 205 -10.11 -1.75 -13.89
CA SER A 205 -11.00 -0.78 -13.23
C SER A 205 -10.24 0.35 -12.51
N CYS A 206 -8.99 0.08 -12.11
CA CYS A 206 -8.09 1.05 -11.51
C CYS A 206 -7.64 2.14 -12.50
N SER A 207 -7.26 1.73 -13.71
CA SER A 207 -6.87 2.64 -14.79
C SER A 207 -8.03 3.56 -15.19
N TYR A 208 -9.26 3.02 -15.25
CA TYR A 208 -10.47 3.81 -15.49
C TYR A 208 -10.80 4.79 -14.35
N ALA A 209 -10.39 4.49 -13.12
CA ALA A 209 -10.54 5.39 -11.98
C ALA A 209 -9.43 6.47 -11.87
N GLY A 210 -8.46 6.44 -12.81
CA GLY A 210 -7.38 7.41 -12.96
C GLY A 210 -6.09 7.08 -12.20
N TYR A 211 -5.96 5.84 -11.69
CA TYR A 211 -4.77 5.37 -10.97
C TYR A 211 -3.75 4.75 -11.94
N ALA A 212 -2.50 5.19 -11.81
CA ALA A 212 -1.36 4.67 -12.57
C ALA A 212 -0.45 3.85 -11.63
N LEU A 213 -0.75 2.56 -11.45
CA LEU A 213 -0.11 1.70 -10.43
C LEU A 213 0.99 0.79 -10.98
N GLU A 214 1.85 1.31 -11.85
CA GLU A 214 2.85 0.56 -12.61
C GLU A 214 3.95 -0.13 -11.78
N SER A 215 4.01 0.13 -10.47
CA SER A 215 4.83 -0.64 -9.53
C SER A 215 4.40 -2.09 -9.46
N ALA A 216 5.37 -3.02 -9.58
CA ALA A 216 5.09 -4.44 -9.50
C ALA A 216 5.40 -5.02 -8.12
N CYS A 217 6.51 -4.69 -7.46
CA CYS A 217 6.96 -5.48 -6.31
C CYS A 217 6.75 -4.78 -4.95
N HIS A 218 6.49 -5.54 -3.89
CA HIS A 218 6.54 -5.03 -2.52
C HIS A 218 7.95 -5.08 -1.93
N SER A 219 8.20 -4.18 -0.98
CA SER A 219 9.48 -4.16 -0.24
C SER A 219 9.57 -5.20 0.88
N GLY A 220 8.42 -5.69 1.35
CA GLY A 220 8.30 -6.65 2.45
C GLY A 220 8.09 -8.09 2.02
N ARG A 221 7.81 -8.97 3.00
CA ARG A 221 7.30 -10.32 2.75
C ARG A 221 5.80 -10.27 2.53
N GLU A 222 5.30 -11.16 1.68
CA GLU A 222 3.89 -11.23 1.33
C GLU A 222 3.27 -12.56 1.77
N CYS A 223 2.02 -12.48 2.22
CA CYS A 223 1.13 -13.62 2.42
C CYS A 223 0.01 -13.50 1.40
N MET A 224 0.00 -14.37 0.39
CA MET A 224 -0.97 -14.29 -0.71
C MET A 224 -2.09 -15.31 -0.58
N TYR A 225 -3.31 -14.85 -0.81
CA TYR A 225 -4.51 -15.68 -0.98
C TYR A 225 -4.97 -15.61 -2.44
N ASP A 226 -4.96 -16.72 -3.15
CA ASP A 226 -5.41 -16.77 -4.54
C ASP A 226 -6.93 -16.98 -4.63
N VAL A 227 -7.68 -15.94 -4.25
CA VAL A 227 -9.15 -15.96 -4.24
C VAL A 227 -9.75 -16.11 -5.64
N VAL A 228 -9.01 -15.75 -6.69
CA VAL A 228 -9.44 -15.94 -8.07
C VAL A 228 -9.49 -17.43 -8.38
N LYS A 229 -8.40 -18.14 -8.09
CA LYS A 229 -8.31 -19.58 -8.29
C LYS A 229 -9.20 -20.37 -7.33
N ASP A 230 -9.23 -19.96 -6.07
CA ASP A 230 -9.87 -20.74 -5.01
C ASP A 230 -11.40 -20.61 -5.02
N ASN A 231 -11.95 -19.46 -5.40
CA ASN A 231 -13.40 -19.25 -5.40
C ASN A 231 -13.97 -18.38 -6.54
N GLY A 232 -13.17 -18.06 -7.55
CA GLY A 232 -13.63 -17.31 -8.73
C GLY A 232 -13.92 -15.84 -8.47
N THR A 233 -13.41 -15.27 -7.37
CA THR A 233 -13.55 -13.83 -7.08
C THR A 233 -12.97 -13.02 -8.25
N ARG A 234 -13.74 -12.05 -8.74
CA ARG A 234 -13.27 -11.17 -9.81
C ARG A 234 -12.37 -10.08 -9.24
N VAL A 235 -11.25 -9.81 -9.91
CA VAL A 235 -10.38 -8.68 -9.61
C VAL A 235 -11.13 -7.39 -9.95
N SER A 236 -11.38 -6.56 -8.95
CA SER A 236 -12.08 -5.29 -9.13
C SER A 236 -11.80 -4.33 -7.99
N ILE A 237 -12.07 -3.06 -8.22
CA ILE A 237 -11.96 -2.02 -7.19
C ILE A 237 -12.99 -2.19 -6.05
N LEU A 238 -14.07 -2.95 -6.28
CA LEU A 238 -15.09 -3.24 -5.28
C LEU A 238 -14.62 -4.35 -4.33
N THR A 239 -13.89 -5.34 -4.87
CA THR A 239 -13.31 -6.45 -4.11
C THR A 239 -12.03 -6.05 -3.37
N HIS A 240 -11.35 -4.97 -3.80
CA HIS A 240 -10.24 -4.32 -3.08
C HIS A 240 -10.67 -3.55 -1.80
N LYS A 241 -11.97 -3.38 -1.53
CA LYS A 241 -12.38 -2.65 -0.31
C LYS A 241 -12.04 -3.49 0.92
N ILE A 242 -11.29 -2.95 1.87
CA ILE A 242 -10.93 -3.68 3.11
C ILE A 242 -12.15 -4.25 3.87
N ASN A 243 -13.29 -3.55 3.85
CA ASN A 243 -14.54 -4.03 4.46
C ASN A 243 -15.16 -5.22 3.71
N TRP A 244 -14.81 -5.42 2.44
CA TRP A 244 -15.10 -6.64 1.68
C TRP A 244 -14.06 -7.73 1.98
N VAL A 245 -12.77 -7.38 2.01
CA VAL A 245 -11.65 -8.32 2.21
C VAL A 245 -11.73 -9.05 3.56
N ILE A 246 -12.02 -8.33 4.64
CA ILE A 246 -12.09 -8.91 5.99
C ILE A 246 -13.07 -10.10 6.05
N PRO A 247 -14.37 -9.95 5.72
CA PRO A 247 -15.32 -11.05 5.80
C PRO A 247 -15.20 -12.09 4.68
N ASN A 248 -14.73 -11.72 3.48
CA ASN A 248 -14.75 -12.61 2.31
C ASN A 248 -13.41 -13.31 2.04
N VAL A 249 -12.31 -12.79 2.57
CA VAL A 249 -10.97 -13.39 2.41
C VAL A 249 -10.44 -13.79 3.78
N ILE A 250 -10.04 -12.83 4.61
CA ILE A 250 -9.32 -13.09 5.87
C ILE A 250 -10.08 -14.09 6.74
N LYS A 251 -11.35 -13.80 7.06
CA LYS A 251 -12.18 -14.69 7.90
C LYS A 251 -12.55 -16.02 7.26
N GLN A 252 -12.44 -16.15 5.93
CA GLN A 252 -12.70 -17.43 5.26
C GLN A 252 -11.48 -18.34 5.33
N TYR A 253 -10.28 -17.80 5.09
CA TYR A 253 -9.04 -18.57 5.13
C TYR A 253 -8.62 -18.93 6.56
N ASP A 254 -8.91 -18.07 7.55
CA ASP A 254 -8.70 -18.40 8.98
C ASP A 254 -9.45 -19.68 9.39
N LYS A 255 -10.65 -19.91 8.84
CA LYS A 255 -11.46 -21.10 9.14
C LYS A 255 -10.92 -22.37 8.50
N LEU A 256 -10.15 -22.24 7.42
CA LEU A 256 -9.69 -23.35 6.61
C LEU A 256 -8.32 -23.87 7.05
N ASN A 257 -7.68 -23.28 8.08
CA ASN A 257 -6.32 -23.61 8.52
C ASN A 257 -5.32 -23.65 7.35
N TYR A 258 -5.49 -22.75 6.37
CA TYR A 258 -4.61 -22.72 5.21
C TYR A 258 -3.19 -22.35 5.65
N ILE A 259 -2.21 -23.17 5.28
CA ILE A 259 -0.80 -22.87 5.52
C ILE A 259 -0.37 -21.81 4.51
N PHE A 260 0.09 -20.67 5.02
CA PHE A 260 0.66 -19.60 4.20
C PHE A 260 1.84 -20.11 3.38
N VAL A 261 1.84 -19.87 2.08
CA VAL A 261 3.07 -19.88 1.30
C VAL A 261 3.74 -18.53 1.53
N ILE A 262 4.66 -18.48 2.50
CA ILE A 262 5.64 -17.38 2.52
C ILE A 262 6.52 -17.63 1.30
N GLN A 263 6.48 -16.75 0.30
CA GLN A 263 7.41 -16.81 -0.81
C GLN A 263 8.84 -16.55 -0.28
N HIS A 264 9.53 -17.65 0.03
CA HIS A 264 10.96 -17.74 0.22
C HIS A 264 11.56 -18.25 -1.09
N ASN A 265 12.14 -17.35 -1.88
CA ASN A 265 13.10 -17.78 -2.89
C ASN A 265 14.47 -17.76 -2.22
N GLU A 266 14.84 -18.88 -1.60
CA GLU A 266 16.25 -19.28 -1.59
C GLU A 266 16.57 -19.81 -2.99
N ASP A 267 17.79 -19.55 -3.44
CA ASP A 267 18.32 -19.90 -4.76
C ASP A 267 18.10 -21.40 -5.12
N GLU A 268 16.96 -21.73 -5.72
CA GLU A 268 16.83 -22.92 -6.55
C GLU A 268 16.76 -22.46 -8.01
N HIS A 269 17.87 -22.60 -8.72
CA HIS A 269 17.85 -22.72 -10.17
C HIS A 269 16.87 -23.84 -10.55
N PRO A 270 15.76 -23.56 -11.26
CA PRO A 270 15.03 -24.61 -11.92
C PRO A 270 15.83 -24.93 -13.19
N ASN A 271 16.37 -26.13 -13.14
CA ASN A 271 16.81 -26.92 -14.29
C ASN A 271 15.97 -26.60 -15.54
N SER A 272 16.66 -26.44 -16.67
CA SER A 272 16.10 -26.43 -18.01
C SER A 272 15.05 -27.53 -18.18
N ASP A 273 13.85 -27.14 -18.64
CA ASP A 273 12.67 -27.95 -19.02
C ASP A 273 11.42 -27.73 -18.16
N LEU A 274 10.86 -26.51 -18.22
CA LEU A 274 9.42 -26.33 -18.04
C LEU A 274 8.88 -25.52 -19.22
N GLN A 275 8.07 -26.23 -20.01
CA GLN A 275 7.47 -25.77 -21.25
C GLN A 275 6.61 -24.52 -21.05
N ASP A 276 6.83 -23.55 -21.94
CA ASP A 276 5.96 -22.42 -22.20
C ASP A 276 4.48 -22.81 -22.25
N SER A 277 3.69 -22.19 -21.38
CA SER A 277 2.26 -22.02 -21.55
C SER A 277 1.93 -20.76 -20.72
N TRP A 278 1.48 -19.62 -21.25
CA TRP A 278 0.48 -19.37 -22.27
C TRP A 278 0.77 -18.01 -22.95
N MET A 279 1.42 -18.02 -24.11
CA MET A 279 1.15 -17.02 -25.16
C MET A 279 0.01 -17.58 -26.02
N VAL A 280 -1.20 -17.07 -25.84
CA VAL A 280 -2.29 -17.32 -26.80
C VAL A 280 -2.41 -16.07 -27.66
N GLY A 281 -1.97 -16.22 -28.91
CA GLY A 281 -1.85 -15.15 -29.86
C GLY A 281 -3.19 -14.57 -30.33
N LEU A 282 -3.07 -13.38 -30.92
CA LEU A 282 -3.95 -12.92 -31.98
C LEU A 282 -3.21 -13.16 -33.31
N PRO A 283 -3.78 -13.94 -34.24
CA PRO A 283 -3.36 -13.95 -35.63
C PRO A 283 -4.01 -12.79 -36.40
N GLY A 284 -3.24 -12.15 -37.30
CA GLY A 284 -3.74 -11.23 -38.32
C GLY A 284 -3.69 -9.76 -37.97
#